data_AF-T1G403-F1
#
_entry.id   AF-T1G403-F1
#
_cell.length_a   1.000
_cell.length_b   1.000
_cell.length_c   1.000
_cell.angle_alpha   90.00
_cell.angle_beta   90.00
_cell.angle_gamma   90.00
#
_symmetry.space_group_name_H-M   'P 1'
#
loop_
_entity.id
_entity.type
_entity.pdbx_description
1 polymer ?
#
loop_
_entity_poly.entity_id
_entity_poly.type
_entity_poly.pdbx_seq_one_letter_code
_entity_poly.pdbx_strand_id
1 'polypeptide(L)'
;THTLHTTECSYNTPLGMSTDEIHDSQLSSSSNYPHNWDKGCHLKFARIYQANGLAWCAKYKSSSEWLQIDLGVPAKVIIFTITF
;
A
#
# COMPACT_ATOMS: atom_id res chain seq x y z
N THR A 1 -19.11 9.38 -38.47
CA THR A 1 -18.24 8.31 -37.93
C THR A 1 -17.77 8.71 -36.55
N HIS A 2 -18.42 8.20 -35.50
CA HIS A 2 -17.99 8.45 -34.12
C HIS A 2 -16.85 7.50 -33.79
N THR A 3 -15.63 8.02 -33.75
CA THR A 3 -14.47 7.33 -33.20
C THR A 3 -14.63 7.25 -31.69
N LEU A 4 -15.06 6.09 -31.19
CA LEU A 4 -14.91 5.75 -29.79
C LEU A 4 -13.40 5.68 -29.53
N HIS A 5 -12.85 6.72 -28.92
CA HIS A 5 -11.51 6.66 -28.37
C HIS A 5 -11.61 5.73 -27.16
N THR A 6 -11.31 4.45 -27.36
CA THR A 6 -11.00 3.55 -26.25
C THR A 6 -9.73 4.12 -25.64
N THR A 7 -9.88 4.90 -24.57
CA THR A 7 -8.77 5.30 -23.73
C THR A 7 -8.24 4.02 -23.09
N GLU A 8 -7.35 3.32 -23.80
CA GLU A 8 -6.43 2.41 -23.15
C GLU A 8 -5.75 3.23 -22.05
N CYS A 9 -5.83 2.74 -20.81
CA CYS A 9 -5.02 3.28 -19.73
C CYS A 9 -3.56 2.98 -20.09
N SER A 10 -2.94 3.83 -20.92
CA SER A 10 -1.58 3.68 -21.41
C SER A 10 -0.53 4.02 -20.34
N TYR A 11 -0.98 4.32 -19.11
CA TYR A 11 -0.13 4.51 -17.94
C TYR A 11 -0.72 3.79 -16.73
N ASN A 12 0.10 2.96 -16.10
CA ASN A 12 -0.16 2.37 -14.80
C ASN A 12 0.02 3.46 -13.72
N THR A 13 -0.93 4.38 -13.63
CA THR A 13 -0.88 5.48 -12.67
C THR A 13 -0.88 4.92 -11.24
N PRO A 14 0.08 5.31 -10.39
CA PRO A 14 0.08 4.94 -8.99
C PRO A 14 -1.21 5.40 -8.30
N LEU A 15 -1.77 4.56 -7.43
CA LEU A 15 -3.00 4.88 -6.68
C LEU A 15 -2.73 5.60 -5.35
N GLY A 16 -1.52 6.10 -5.17
CA GLY A 16 -1.19 6.95 -4.03
C GLY A 16 -0.50 6.27 -2.85
N MET A 17 0.09 5.08 -3.02
CA MET A 17 0.79 4.37 -1.94
C MET A 17 2.23 4.88 -1.70
N SER A 18 2.90 5.32 -2.77
CA SER A 18 4.22 5.96 -2.69
C SER A 18 4.14 7.42 -2.29
N THR A 19 2.98 8.03 -2.51
CA THR A 19 2.65 9.40 -2.10
C THR A 19 1.87 9.32 -0.78
N ASP A 20 1.67 10.44 -0.10
CA ASP A 20 0.82 10.50 1.09
C ASP A 20 -0.68 10.66 0.74
N GLU A 21 -1.08 10.39 -0.51
CA GLU A 21 -2.48 10.48 -0.94
C GLU A 21 -3.35 9.38 -0.33
N ILE A 22 -2.80 8.17 -0.16
CA ILE A 22 -3.39 7.17 0.75
C ILE A 22 -2.95 7.54 2.16
N HIS A 23 -3.87 7.98 2.99
CA HIS A 23 -3.57 8.40 4.36
C HIS A 23 -3.31 7.20 5.29
N ASP A 24 -2.60 7.41 6.40
CA ASP A 24 -2.35 6.36 7.39
C ASP A 24 -3.66 5.74 7.96
N SER A 25 -4.74 6.52 8.01
CA SER A 25 -6.06 6.06 8.44
C SER A 25 -6.72 5.06 7.47
N GLN A 26 -6.23 4.99 6.23
CA GLN A 26 -6.68 4.05 5.21
C GLN A 26 -5.88 2.74 5.22
N LEU A 27 -4.89 2.62 6.11
CA LEU A 27 -4.10 1.42 6.28
C LEU A 27 -4.66 0.59 7.44
N SER A 28 -4.72 -0.72 7.24
CA SER A 28 -5.10 -1.68 8.29
C SER A 28 -4.29 -2.96 8.12
N SER A 29 -4.12 -3.72 9.20
CA SER A 29 -3.41 -5.00 9.15
C SER A 29 -4.02 -6.00 10.12
N SER A 30 -3.74 -7.29 9.90
CA SER A 30 -4.07 -8.37 10.84
C SER A 30 -3.46 -8.16 12.22
N SER A 31 -2.20 -7.72 12.24
CA SER A 31 -1.44 -7.46 13.44
C SER A 31 -0.33 -6.44 13.16
N ASN A 32 0.24 -5.91 14.24
CA ASN A 32 1.35 -4.98 14.18
C ASN A 32 2.43 -5.43 15.14
N TYR A 33 3.68 -5.39 14.67
CA TYR A 33 4.82 -5.58 15.54
C TYR A 33 4.80 -4.49 16.63
N PRO A 34 5.03 -4.85 17.91
CA PRO A 34 4.95 -3.88 18.99
C PRO A 34 5.95 -2.73 18.80
N HIS A 35 5.46 -1.50 18.78
CA HIS A 35 6.29 -0.31 18.52
C HIS A 35 7.39 -0.09 19.57
N ASN A 36 7.18 -0.60 20.78
CA ASN A 36 8.19 -0.56 21.85
C ASN A 36 9.33 -1.57 21.65
N TRP A 37 9.17 -2.56 20.77
CA TRP A 37 10.21 -3.54 20.45
C TRP A 37 11.04 -3.08 19.26
N ASP A 38 10.39 -2.52 18.24
CA ASP A 38 11.08 -1.93 17.10
C ASP A 38 10.31 -0.70 16.59
N LYS A 39 10.97 0.46 16.59
CA LYS A 39 10.39 1.70 16.10
C LYS A 39 10.35 1.77 14.57
N GLY A 40 11.14 0.95 13.89
CA GLY A 40 11.17 0.84 12.43
C GLY A 40 10.07 -0.04 11.85
N CYS A 41 9.40 -0.82 12.70
CA CYS A 41 8.25 -1.62 12.34
C CYS A 41 6.95 -0.93 12.75
N HIS A 42 6.24 -0.35 11.78
CA HIS A 42 4.95 0.28 12.03
C HIS A 42 4.08 0.34 10.77
N LEU A 43 2.76 0.26 10.94
CA LEU A 43 1.79 0.26 9.83
C LEU A 43 1.95 1.46 8.89
N LYS A 44 2.16 2.67 9.44
CA LYS A 44 2.43 3.89 8.68
C LYS A 44 3.62 3.83 7.71
N PHE A 45 4.54 2.90 7.95
CA PHE A 45 5.70 2.68 7.08
C PHE A 45 5.42 1.64 5.99
N ALA A 46 4.19 1.15 5.82
CA ALA A 46 3.83 0.21 4.76
C ALA A 46 3.87 0.82 3.34
N ARG A 47 4.69 1.84 3.09
CA ARG A 47 4.76 2.61 1.85
C ARG A 47 5.98 2.19 1.03
N ILE A 48 5.82 2.18 -0.29
CA ILE A 48 6.91 1.84 -1.21
C ILE A 48 7.87 3.02 -1.43
N TYR A 49 9.11 2.70 -1.77
CA TYR A 49 10.17 3.66 -2.12
C TYR A 49 10.54 4.68 -1.02
N GLN A 50 10.33 4.32 0.24
CA GLN A 50 10.78 5.14 1.37
C GLN A 50 12.28 4.98 1.59
N ALA A 51 13.00 6.10 1.69
CA ALA A 51 14.47 6.10 1.87
C ALA A 51 14.91 5.71 3.29
N ASN A 52 13.98 5.61 4.24
CA ASN A 52 14.28 5.36 5.65
C ASN A 52 14.49 3.87 5.99
N GLY A 53 14.22 2.96 5.04
CA GLY A 53 14.34 1.50 5.25
C GLY A 53 13.33 0.93 6.25
N LEU A 54 12.26 1.66 6.55
CA LEU A 54 11.24 1.25 7.51
C LEU A 54 10.07 0.59 6.78
N ALA A 55 9.36 -0.29 7.48
CA ALA A 55 8.27 -1.07 6.89
C ALA A 55 7.16 -1.37 7.91
N TRP A 56 6.05 -1.90 7.41
CA TRP A 56 5.14 -2.65 8.27
C TRP A 56 5.71 -4.04 8.53
N CYS A 57 5.62 -4.46 9.79
CA CYS A 57 5.99 -5.80 10.22
C CYS A 57 4.79 -6.40 10.95
N ALA A 58 4.40 -7.61 10.56
CA ALA A 58 3.42 -8.39 11.30
C ALA A 58 4.00 -8.82 12.67
N LYS A 59 3.13 -8.99 13.67
CA LYS A 59 3.55 -9.50 14.99
C LYS A 59 3.99 -10.96 14.92
N TYR A 60 3.30 -11.76 14.11
CA TYR A 60 3.53 -13.20 14.00
C TYR A 60 4.11 -13.54 12.63
N LYS A 61 4.98 -14.56 12.61
CA LYS A 61 5.47 -15.15 11.36
C LYS A 61 4.46 -16.18 10.87
N SER A 62 3.36 -15.72 10.28
CA SER A 62 2.26 -16.56 9.81
C SER A 62 1.83 -16.16 8.40
N SER A 63 1.35 -17.12 7.62
CA SER A 63 0.73 -16.89 6.31
C SER A 63 -0.67 -16.27 6.41
N SER A 64 -1.24 -16.20 7.61
CA SER A 64 -2.53 -15.54 7.88
C SER A 64 -2.42 -14.03 8.07
N GLU A 65 -1.19 -13.48 8.07
CA GLU A 65 -0.99 -12.05 8.23
C GLU A 65 -1.30 -11.30 6.93
N TRP A 66 -1.89 -10.12 7.06
CA TRP A 66 -2.33 -9.32 5.93
C TRP A 66 -2.18 -7.83 6.21
N LEU A 67 -2.05 -7.07 5.11
CA LEU A 67 -2.12 -5.63 5.04
C LEU A 67 -3.26 -5.26 4.09
N GLN A 68 -4.15 -4.38 4.53
CA GLN A 68 -5.27 -3.87 3.77
C GLN A 68 -5.06 -2.37 3.53
N ILE A 69 -5.42 -1.95 2.32
CA ILE A 69 -5.36 -0.57 1.87
C ILE A 69 -6.77 -0.19 1.42
N ASP A 70 -7.38 0.76 2.11
CA ASP A 70 -8.66 1.35 1.69
C ASP A 70 -8.41 2.46 0.67
N LEU A 71 -8.87 2.27 -0.57
CA LEU A 71 -8.71 3.27 -1.63
C LEU A 71 -9.72 4.41 -1.54
N GLY A 72 -10.74 4.32 -0.67
CA GLY A 72 -11.80 5.31 -0.49
C GLY A 72 -12.81 5.40 -1.65
N VAL A 73 -12.43 4.93 -2.84
CA VAL A 73 -13.26 4.88 -4.04
C VAL A 73 -13.09 3.55 -4.78
N PRO A 74 -14.11 3.11 -5.54
CA PRO A 74 -13.94 2.00 -6.46
C PRO A 74 -12.84 2.30 -7.48
N ALA A 75 -11.83 1.43 -7.56
CA ALA A 75 -10.71 1.59 -8.47
C ALA A 75 -10.37 0.25 -9.14
N LYS A 76 -9.83 0.32 -10.35
CA LYS A 76 -9.27 -0.85 -11.05
C LYS A 76 -7.80 -0.99 -10.67
N VAL A 77 -7.49 -2.04 -9.90
CA VAL A 77 -6.11 -2.39 -9.56
C VAL A 77 -5.59 -3.43 -10.54
N ILE A 78 -4.45 -3.15 -11.17
CA ILE A 78 -3.86 -4.02 -12.20
C ILE A 78 -2.47 -4.56 -11.84
N ILE A 79 -1.72 -3.86 -10.99
CA ILE A 79 -0.37 -4.25 -10.55
C ILE A 79 -0.22 -3.92 -9.08
N PHE A 80 0.44 -4.81 -8.35
CA PHE A 80 0.95 -4.57 -7.01
C PHE A 80 2.48 -4.55 -7.04
N THR A 81 3.07 -3.58 -6.36
CA THR A 81 4.52 -3.46 -6.20
C THR A 81 4.87 -3.65 -4.73
N ILE A 82 5.87 -4.49 -4.46
CA ILE A 82 6.40 -4.75 -3.12
C ILE A 82 7.90 -4.43 -3.17
N THR A 83 8.40 -3.70 -2.17
CA THR A 83 9.81 -3.34 -2.01
C THR A 83 10.35 -3.95 -0.73
N PHE A 84 11.62 -4.40 -0.74
CA PHE A 84 12.31 -5.03 0.40
C PHE A 84 13.41 -4.12 0.95
#